data_AF-A0A3Q8RPD2-F1
#
_entry.id   AF-A0A3Q8RPD2-F1
#
_cell.length_a   1.000
_cell.length_b   1.000
_cell.length_c   1.000
_cell.angle_alpha   90.00
_cell.angle_beta   90.00
_cell.angle_gamma   90.00
#
_symmetry.space_group_name_H-M   'P 1'
#
loop_
_entity.id
_entity.type
_entity.pdbx_description
1 polymer ?
#
loop_
_entity_poly.entity_id
_entity_poly.type
_entity_poly.pdbx_seq_one_letter_code
_entity_poly.pdbx_strand_id
1 'polypeptide(L)'
;MKLKQLLSKLRYRNQIKNSIALDFKVLNKSGKLEIFKLYLSKKKINQQIKVTKGIDIYEFNYFWELRNDLFKSIILKSFEPQIKEYLKKIHKDEFIYTDKNEKKSLKVISMYYHFYDDEIYVFVEPNYDYYPDNKIKRLELHLKYDSNEFEKSLIQILDLWQLDYSSFTKDDYYESIWDFDLEIDSFFLEFMFKHWSEIKKETNSDLIGFITYATRGLYTYDLDNKSEVRDLKNETKKYLENKNIYLKNELS
;
A
#
# COMPACT_ATOMS: atom_id res chain seq x y z
N MET A 1 -10.25 13.59 40.01
CA MET A 1 -9.50 13.14 38.80
C MET A 1 -9.35 11.61 38.67
N LYS A 2 -9.28 10.83 39.76
CA LYS A 2 -9.07 9.35 39.71
C LYS A 2 -10.28 8.50 39.27
N LEU A 3 -11.54 8.96 39.48
CA LEU A 3 -12.74 8.19 39.15
C LEU A 3 -13.03 8.09 37.63
N LYS A 4 -12.79 9.17 36.86
CA LYS A 4 -12.96 9.18 35.39
C LYS A 4 -11.94 8.28 34.66
N GLN A 5 -10.71 8.17 35.18
CA GLN A 5 -9.69 7.23 34.67
C GLN A 5 -10.02 5.78 35.01
N LEU A 6 -10.61 5.52 36.19
CA LEU A 6 -11.08 4.18 36.56
C LEU A 6 -12.28 3.74 35.69
N LEU A 7 -13.22 4.65 35.44
CA LEU A 7 -14.42 4.38 34.62
C LEU A 7 -14.09 4.20 33.12
N SER A 8 -13.09 4.90 32.58
CA SER A 8 -12.60 4.66 31.21
C SER A 8 -11.86 3.33 31.10
N LYS A 9 -11.02 2.97 32.08
CA LYS A 9 -10.39 1.63 32.15
C LYS A 9 -11.42 0.50 32.35
N LEU A 10 -12.47 0.73 33.13
CA LEU A 10 -13.56 -0.24 33.35
C LEU A 10 -14.46 -0.38 32.11
N ARG A 11 -14.78 0.72 31.40
CA ARG A 11 -15.48 0.66 30.11
C ARG A 11 -14.66 -0.07 29.04
N TYR A 12 -13.36 0.17 28.99
CA TYR A 12 -12.44 -0.51 28.08
C TYR A 12 -12.33 -2.01 28.41
N ARG A 13 -12.21 -2.38 29.70
CA ARG A 13 -12.21 -3.77 30.16
C ARG A 13 -13.55 -4.49 29.93
N ASN A 14 -14.68 -3.82 30.11
CA ASN A 14 -16.01 -4.38 29.82
C ASN A 14 -16.28 -4.50 28.32
N GLN A 15 -15.75 -3.60 27.49
CA GLN A 15 -15.76 -3.75 26.02
C GLN A 15 -14.97 -4.99 25.59
N ILE A 16 -13.80 -5.24 26.19
CA ILE A 16 -13.01 -6.44 25.91
C ILE A 16 -13.74 -7.73 26.33
N LYS A 17 -14.37 -7.78 27.51
CA LYS A 17 -15.11 -8.97 27.99
C LYS A 17 -16.27 -9.39 27.06
N ASN A 18 -16.88 -8.43 26.37
CA ASN A 18 -17.98 -8.66 25.44
C ASN A 18 -17.55 -8.57 23.97
N SER A 19 -16.26 -8.80 23.69
CA SER A 19 -15.71 -8.83 22.34
C SER A 19 -15.06 -10.17 22.02
N ILE A 20 -14.92 -10.44 20.73
CA ILE A 20 -14.06 -11.48 20.16
C ILE A 20 -12.86 -10.76 19.56
N ALA A 21 -11.65 -11.24 19.87
CA ALA A 21 -10.42 -10.72 19.30
C ALA A 21 -10.01 -11.56 18.10
N LEU A 22 -9.71 -10.90 16.99
CA LEU A 22 -9.12 -11.49 15.80
C LEU A 22 -7.68 -10.98 15.67
N ASP A 23 -6.75 -11.90 15.46
CA ASP A 23 -5.33 -11.62 15.41
C ASP A 23 -4.88 -11.62 13.95
N PHE A 24 -4.46 -10.45 13.45
CA PHE A 24 -3.86 -10.27 12.14
C PHE A 24 -2.35 -10.21 12.27
N LYS A 25 -1.63 -10.95 11.44
CA LYS A 25 -0.18 -11.01 11.48
C LYS A 25 0.44 -10.24 10.32
N VAL A 26 1.44 -9.42 10.58
CA VAL A 26 2.14 -8.65 9.53
C VAL A 26 3.64 -8.64 9.78
N LEU A 27 4.45 -8.72 8.73
CA LEU A 27 5.90 -8.60 8.87
C LEU A 27 6.31 -7.13 9.02
N ASN A 28 7.08 -6.84 10.05
CA ASN A 28 7.67 -5.52 10.25
C ASN A 28 8.98 -5.37 9.47
N LYS A 29 9.60 -4.19 9.59
CA LYS A 29 10.86 -3.85 8.91
C LYS A 29 12.04 -4.79 9.16
N SER A 30 12.00 -5.57 10.24
CA SER A 30 13.03 -6.56 10.56
C SER A 30 12.69 -7.97 10.09
N GLY A 31 11.61 -8.13 9.32
CA GLY A 31 11.05 -9.42 8.94
C GLY A 31 10.42 -10.17 10.12
N LYS A 32 10.15 -9.47 11.24
CA LYS A 32 9.52 -10.07 12.41
C LYS A 32 8.02 -9.88 12.33
N LEU A 33 7.30 -10.92 12.71
CA LEU A 33 5.85 -10.93 12.71
C LEU A 33 5.30 -10.12 13.89
N GLU A 34 4.47 -9.12 13.58
CA GLU A 34 3.70 -8.30 14.52
C GLU A 34 2.22 -8.71 14.48
N ILE A 35 1.55 -8.64 15.64
CA ILE A 35 0.15 -9.06 15.78
C ILE A 35 -0.72 -7.83 16.03
N PHE A 36 -1.68 -7.59 15.13
CA PHE A 36 -2.72 -6.57 15.25
C PHE A 36 -4.03 -7.22 15.69
N LYS A 37 -4.59 -6.75 16.79
CA LYS A 37 -5.85 -7.29 17.34
C LYS A 37 -7.04 -6.44 16.93
N LEU A 38 -7.99 -7.03 16.22
CA LEU A 38 -9.30 -6.46 15.96
C LEU A 38 -10.31 -6.98 16.98
N TYR A 39 -10.94 -6.09 17.73
CA TYR A 39 -11.94 -6.45 18.73
C TYR A 39 -13.36 -6.22 18.20
N LEU A 40 -14.09 -7.30 17.96
CA LEU A 40 -15.46 -7.27 17.47
C LEU A 40 -16.45 -7.50 18.61
N SER A 41 -17.46 -6.63 18.75
CA SER A 41 -18.49 -6.81 19.78
C SER A 41 -19.35 -8.05 19.51
N LYS A 42 -19.52 -8.92 20.52
CA LYS A 42 -20.42 -10.09 20.46
C LYS A 42 -21.84 -9.71 20.06
N LYS A 43 -22.34 -8.56 20.50
CA LYS A 43 -23.67 -8.04 20.12
C LYS A 43 -23.75 -7.77 18.62
N LYS A 44 -22.73 -7.11 18.05
CA LYS A 44 -22.67 -6.82 16.61
C LYS A 44 -22.52 -8.11 15.79
N ILE A 45 -21.69 -9.04 16.23
CA ILE A 45 -21.56 -10.36 15.59
C ILE A 45 -22.90 -11.09 15.57
N ASN A 46 -23.60 -11.17 16.71
CA ASN A 46 -24.91 -11.82 16.76
C ASN A 46 -25.97 -11.13 15.91
N GLN A 47 -25.87 -9.81 15.71
CA GLN A 47 -26.73 -9.09 14.76
C GLN A 47 -26.37 -9.44 13.32
N GLN A 48 -25.07 -9.55 13.02
CA GLN A 48 -24.58 -9.91 11.69
C GLN A 48 -25.00 -11.32 11.30
N ILE A 49 -24.81 -12.31 12.17
CA ILE A 49 -25.19 -13.72 11.92
C ILE A 49 -26.67 -13.84 11.51
N LYS A 50 -27.57 -13.04 12.10
CA LYS A 50 -29.00 -13.08 11.75
C LYS A 50 -29.29 -12.73 10.29
N VAL A 51 -28.40 -11.97 9.66
CA VAL A 51 -28.55 -11.53 8.27
C VAL A 51 -27.57 -12.20 7.32
N THR A 52 -26.54 -12.90 7.79
CA THR A 52 -25.50 -13.52 6.95
C THR A 52 -25.51 -15.04 6.95
N LYS A 53 -26.18 -15.69 7.91
CA LYS A 53 -26.07 -17.14 8.07
C LYS A 53 -26.48 -17.90 6.81
N GLY A 54 -25.54 -18.65 6.24
CA GLY A 54 -25.74 -19.49 5.06
C GLY A 54 -25.90 -18.72 3.75
N ILE A 55 -25.65 -17.41 3.76
CA ILE A 55 -25.55 -16.61 2.53
C ILE A 55 -24.21 -16.91 1.87
N ASP A 56 -24.22 -17.11 0.56
CA ASP A 56 -23.01 -17.25 -0.25
C ASP A 56 -22.18 -15.95 -0.19
N ILE A 57 -20.88 -16.08 0.03
CA ILE A 57 -19.94 -14.96 0.14
C ILE A 57 -20.02 -13.98 -1.06
N TYR A 58 -20.32 -14.46 -2.26
CA TYR A 58 -20.47 -13.60 -3.44
C TYR A 58 -21.66 -12.64 -3.34
N GLU A 59 -22.71 -13.01 -2.60
CA GLU A 59 -23.91 -12.18 -2.41
C GLU A 59 -23.73 -11.13 -1.30
N PHE A 60 -22.61 -11.17 -0.57
CA PHE A 60 -22.40 -10.39 0.64
C PHE A 60 -21.30 -9.32 0.49
N ASN A 61 -21.62 -8.25 -0.27
CA ASN A 61 -20.71 -7.13 -0.57
C ASN A 61 -19.97 -6.52 0.62
N TYR A 62 -20.62 -6.47 1.80
CA TYR A 62 -20.01 -5.90 3.00
C TYR A 62 -18.75 -6.65 3.45
N PHE A 63 -18.63 -7.96 3.18
CA PHE A 63 -17.40 -8.67 3.47
C PHE A 63 -16.24 -8.22 2.58
N TRP A 64 -16.48 -8.02 1.28
CA TRP A 64 -15.47 -7.54 0.33
C TRP A 64 -15.00 -6.13 0.68
N GLU A 65 -15.93 -5.24 1.06
CA GLU A 65 -15.60 -3.91 1.59
C GLU A 65 -14.74 -4.00 2.85
N LEU A 66 -15.12 -4.85 3.82
CA LEU A 66 -14.35 -5.05 5.04
C LEU A 66 -12.95 -5.58 4.75
N ARG A 67 -12.81 -6.56 3.84
CA ARG A 67 -11.50 -7.10 3.43
C ARG A 67 -10.61 -5.98 2.90
N ASN A 68 -11.14 -5.14 2.03
CA ASN A 68 -10.40 -4.03 1.43
C ASN A 68 -9.95 -3.03 2.51
N ASP A 69 -10.83 -2.70 3.46
CA ASP A 69 -10.50 -1.84 4.61
C ASP A 69 -9.44 -2.46 5.54
N LEU A 70 -9.50 -3.77 5.78
CA LEU A 70 -8.50 -4.49 6.58
C LEU A 70 -7.14 -4.47 5.89
N PHE A 71 -7.10 -4.70 4.58
CA PHE A 71 -5.86 -4.61 3.80
C PHE A 71 -5.23 -3.21 3.93
N LYS A 72 -6.02 -2.14 3.70
CA LYS A 72 -5.55 -0.75 3.85
C LYS A 72 -5.06 -0.45 5.27
N SER A 73 -5.84 -0.84 6.28
CA SER A 73 -5.62 -0.43 7.67
C SER A 73 -4.58 -1.26 8.41
N ILE A 74 -4.30 -2.48 7.95
CA ILE A 74 -3.36 -3.41 8.58
C ILE A 74 -2.11 -3.55 7.73
N ILE A 75 -2.25 -3.98 6.47
CA ILE A 75 -1.11 -4.28 5.58
C ILE A 75 -0.45 -2.98 5.07
N LEU A 76 -1.18 -2.12 4.36
CA LEU A 76 -0.56 -0.89 3.84
C LEU A 76 -0.07 0.02 4.97
N LYS A 77 -0.88 0.16 6.03
CA LYS A 77 -0.51 0.98 7.18
C LYS A 77 0.73 0.47 7.92
N SER A 78 0.96 -0.84 8.00
CA SER A 78 2.19 -1.34 8.63
C SER A 78 3.46 -0.95 7.86
N PHE A 79 3.33 -0.70 6.55
CA PHE A 79 4.44 -0.26 5.71
C PHE A 79 4.69 1.26 5.74
N GLU A 80 3.80 2.04 6.36
CA GLU A 80 3.90 3.50 6.41
C GLU A 80 5.29 4.01 6.89
N PRO A 81 5.92 3.45 7.94
CA PRO A 81 7.24 3.90 8.35
C PRO A 81 8.33 3.66 7.29
N GLN A 82 8.32 2.51 6.63
CA GLN A 82 9.31 2.14 5.61
C GLN A 82 9.14 2.99 4.35
N ILE A 83 7.89 3.20 3.94
CA ILE A 83 7.56 4.05 2.79
C ILE A 83 7.96 5.49 3.05
N LYS A 84 7.65 6.04 4.23
CA LYS A 84 8.07 7.39 4.60
C LYS A 84 9.59 7.53 4.61
N GLU A 85 10.32 6.55 5.14
CA GLU A 85 11.79 6.56 5.13
C GLU A 85 12.34 6.49 3.70
N TYR A 86 11.79 5.59 2.87
CA TYR A 86 12.17 5.42 1.47
C TYR A 86 11.96 6.71 0.66
N LEU A 87 10.78 7.31 0.75
CA LEU A 87 10.46 8.57 0.09
C LEU A 87 11.34 9.72 0.58
N LYS A 88 11.69 9.76 1.88
CA LYS A 88 12.62 10.77 2.42
C LYS A 88 14.00 10.68 1.77
N LYS A 89 14.52 9.47 1.58
CA LYS A 89 15.79 9.24 0.86
C LYS A 89 15.73 9.77 -0.57
N ILE A 90 14.64 9.50 -1.27
CA ILE A 90 14.40 9.98 -2.63
C ILE A 90 14.40 11.51 -2.69
N HIS A 91 13.58 12.16 -1.85
CA HIS A 91 13.44 13.61 -1.86
C HIS A 91 14.68 14.38 -1.41
N LYS A 92 15.55 13.74 -0.63
CA LYS A 92 16.85 14.27 -0.20
C LYS A 92 17.99 13.93 -1.17
N ASP A 93 17.68 13.29 -2.29
CA ASP A 93 18.68 12.89 -3.29
C ASP A 93 19.77 11.95 -2.72
N GLU A 94 19.39 11.08 -1.78
CA GLU A 94 20.29 10.12 -1.12
C GLU A 94 20.53 8.88 -2.00
N PHE A 95 20.90 9.09 -3.26
CA PHE A 95 21.22 8.03 -4.24
C PHE A 95 22.70 7.64 -4.20
N ILE A 96 22.98 6.40 -4.60
CA ILE A 96 24.35 5.91 -4.76
C ILE A 96 24.75 6.06 -6.23
N TYR A 97 25.53 7.09 -6.52
CA TYR A 97 26.10 7.37 -7.84
C TYR A 97 27.35 6.51 -8.07
N THR A 98 27.42 5.82 -9.21
CA THR A 98 28.60 4.98 -9.52
C THR A 98 29.78 5.79 -10.06
N ASP A 99 29.55 7.00 -10.58
CA ASP A 99 30.60 7.97 -10.90
C ASP A 99 30.61 9.11 -9.87
N LYS A 100 31.79 9.41 -9.29
CA LYS A 100 31.94 10.41 -8.22
C LYS A 100 31.83 11.85 -8.74
N ASN A 101 31.92 12.06 -10.05
CA ASN A 101 31.92 13.39 -10.67
C ASN A 101 30.52 13.90 -11.06
N GLU A 102 29.47 13.11 -10.91
CA GLU A 102 28.10 13.48 -11.26
C GLU A 102 27.20 13.67 -10.03
N LYS A 103 27.56 14.60 -9.13
CA LYS A 103 26.60 15.09 -8.13
C LYS A 103 25.67 16.12 -8.78
N LYS A 104 24.81 15.68 -9.68
CA LYS A 104 23.68 16.49 -10.17
C LYS A 104 22.44 16.10 -9.39
N SER A 105 21.83 17.09 -8.75
CA SER A 105 20.56 16.89 -8.05
C SER A 105 19.48 16.51 -9.05
N LEU A 106 18.95 15.29 -8.93
CA LEU A 106 17.87 14.81 -9.79
C LEU A 106 16.66 15.74 -9.65
N LYS A 107 16.08 16.13 -10.79
CA LYS A 107 14.83 16.91 -10.86
C LYS A 107 13.64 16.05 -11.24
N VAL A 108 13.89 14.92 -11.92
CA VAL A 108 12.85 13.99 -12.36
C VAL A 108 13.25 12.55 -12.10
N ILE A 109 12.37 11.78 -11.48
CA ILE A 109 12.54 10.34 -11.27
C ILE A 109 11.38 9.53 -11.84
N SER A 110 11.67 8.29 -12.17
CA SER A 110 10.70 7.25 -12.47
C SER A 110 10.69 6.23 -11.34
N MET A 111 9.54 6.08 -10.70
CA MET A 111 9.25 5.06 -9.71
C MET A 111 8.45 3.95 -10.39
N TYR A 112 8.77 2.72 -10.02
CA TYR A 112 8.10 1.54 -10.52
C TYR A 112 7.71 0.67 -9.35
N TYR A 113 6.56 0.02 -9.46
CA TYR A 113 6.11 -0.95 -8.46
C TYR A 113 5.55 -2.20 -9.13
N HIS A 114 5.67 -3.34 -8.46
CA HIS A 114 4.94 -4.54 -8.82
C HIS A 114 4.57 -5.36 -7.58
N PHE A 115 3.52 -6.15 -7.73
CA PHE A 115 3.09 -7.14 -6.75
C PHE A 115 3.60 -8.50 -7.17
N TYR A 116 4.23 -9.22 -6.26
CA TYR A 116 4.68 -10.60 -6.46
C TYR A 116 4.35 -11.40 -5.21
N ASP A 117 3.37 -12.30 -5.30
CA ASP A 117 2.88 -13.11 -4.19
C ASP A 117 2.61 -12.27 -2.92
N ASP A 118 3.50 -12.39 -1.95
CA ASP A 118 3.47 -11.78 -0.61
C ASP A 118 4.30 -10.48 -0.51
N GLU A 119 4.65 -9.87 -1.64
CA GLU A 119 5.58 -8.76 -1.71
C GLU A 119 5.10 -7.63 -2.62
N ILE A 120 5.20 -6.41 -2.10
CA ILE A 120 5.15 -5.17 -2.89
C ILE A 120 6.60 -4.72 -3.08
N TYR A 121 7.09 -4.81 -4.32
CA TYR A 121 8.40 -4.31 -4.68
C TYR A 121 8.27 -2.94 -5.32
N VAL A 122 9.04 -1.98 -4.84
CA VAL A 122 9.12 -0.62 -5.35
C VAL A 122 10.57 -0.29 -5.65
N PHE A 123 10.82 0.33 -6.79
CA PHE A 123 12.13 0.87 -7.09
C PHE A 123 12.06 2.21 -7.79
N VAL A 124 13.13 2.98 -7.68
CA VAL A 124 13.25 4.29 -8.32
C VAL A 124 14.56 4.39 -9.09
N GLU A 125 14.48 5.08 -10.21
CA GLU A 125 15.60 5.41 -11.08
C GLU A 125 15.42 6.83 -11.66
N PRO A 126 16.50 7.45 -12.14
CA PRO A 126 16.43 8.69 -12.92
C PRO A 126 15.51 8.51 -14.12
N ASN A 127 14.74 9.55 -14.44
CA ASN A 127 13.90 9.49 -15.63
C ASN A 127 14.75 9.53 -16.91
N TYR A 128 14.58 8.52 -17.78
CA TYR A 128 15.40 8.33 -18.97
C TYR A 128 15.32 9.50 -19.98
N ASP A 129 14.17 10.18 -20.09
CA ASP A 129 14.00 11.32 -21.01
C ASP A 129 14.92 12.50 -20.66
N TYR A 130 15.34 12.60 -19.39
CA TYR A 130 16.21 13.66 -18.87
C TYR A 130 17.64 13.19 -18.59
N TYR A 131 17.83 11.89 -18.33
CA TYR A 131 19.09 11.32 -17.86
C TYR A 131 19.42 9.99 -18.57
N PRO A 132 19.59 9.97 -19.91
CA PRO A 132 19.71 8.73 -20.67
C PRO A 132 20.95 7.89 -20.35
N ASP A 133 22.03 8.53 -19.89
CA ASP A 133 23.34 7.90 -19.63
C ASP A 133 23.68 7.77 -18.14
N ASN A 134 22.69 7.97 -17.25
CA ASN A 134 22.93 8.01 -15.82
C ASN A 134 23.28 6.62 -15.25
N LYS A 135 24.33 6.58 -14.42
CA LYS A 135 24.78 5.38 -13.70
C LYS A 135 24.51 5.47 -12.19
N ILE A 136 23.26 5.65 -11.80
CA ILE A 136 22.80 5.58 -10.42
C ILE A 136 22.39 4.15 -10.10
N LYS A 137 22.84 3.64 -8.95
CA LYS A 137 22.31 2.39 -8.42
C LYS A 137 20.86 2.64 -8.01
N ARG A 138 19.97 1.82 -8.55
CA ARG A 138 18.55 1.78 -8.23
C ARG A 138 18.34 1.73 -6.70
N LEU A 139 17.45 2.59 -6.21
CA LEU A 139 17.02 2.55 -4.83
C LEU A 139 15.75 1.69 -4.75
N GLU A 140 15.81 0.64 -3.92
CA GLU A 140 14.83 -0.44 -3.89
C GLU A 140 14.17 -0.54 -2.52
N LEU A 141 12.90 -0.93 -2.51
CA LEU A 141 12.09 -1.15 -1.34
C LEU A 141 11.29 -2.43 -1.52
N HIS A 142 11.44 -3.33 -0.56
CA HIS A 142 10.72 -4.61 -0.50
C HIS A 142 9.78 -4.58 0.71
N LEU A 143 8.47 -4.62 0.46
CA LEU A 143 7.44 -4.66 1.49
C LEU A 143 6.79 -6.02 1.50
N LYS A 144 7.14 -6.84 2.49
CA LYS A 144 6.65 -8.22 2.59
C LYS A 144 5.51 -8.30 3.59
N TYR A 145 4.47 -9.04 3.25
CA TYR A 145 3.40 -9.44 4.17
C TYR A 145 3.21 -10.96 4.10
N ASP A 146 2.24 -11.50 4.82
CA ASP A 146 1.91 -12.93 4.80
C ASP A 146 0.44 -13.06 4.38
N SER A 147 0.19 -13.28 3.09
CA SER A 147 -1.17 -13.39 2.55
C SER A 147 -1.91 -14.58 3.14
N ASN A 148 -1.22 -15.69 3.44
CA ASN A 148 -1.83 -16.87 4.05
C ASN A 148 -2.36 -16.56 5.46
N GLU A 149 -1.60 -15.84 6.28
CA GLU A 149 -2.07 -15.42 7.61
C GLU A 149 -3.15 -14.35 7.53
N PHE A 150 -3.10 -13.47 6.53
CA PHE A 150 -4.19 -12.52 6.26
C PHE A 150 -5.47 -13.27 5.88
N GLU A 151 -5.39 -14.25 4.98
CA GLU A 151 -6.51 -15.10 4.56
C GLU A 151 -7.10 -15.91 5.72
N LYS A 152 -6.27 -16.53 6.56
CA LYS A 152 -6.74 -17.20 7.79
C LYS A 152 -7.54 -16.26 8.70
N SER A 153 -7.16 -14.98 8.75
CA SER A 153 -7.88 -13.97 9.53
C SER A 153 -9.22 -13.61 8.90
N LEU A 154 -9.29 -13.57 7.57
CA LEU A 154 -10.53 -13.38 6.81
C LEU A 154 -11.49 -14.59 7.00
N ILE A 155 -10.97 -15.81 6.93
CA ILE A 155 -11.74 -17.04 7.17
C ILE A 155 -12.36 -17.04 8.57
N GLN A 156 -11.61 -16.61 9.60
CA GLN A 156 -12.19 -16.48 10.95
C GLN A 156 -13.37 -15.50 10.99
N ILE A 157 -13.36 -14.42 10.19
CA ILE A 157 -14.50 -13.50 10.09
C ILE A 157 -15.68 -14.19 9.42
N LEU A 158 -15.45 -14.91 8.33
CA LEU A 158 -16.48 -15.65 7.61
C LEU A 158 -17.13 -16.71 8.52
N ASP A 159 -16.34 -17.48 9.25
CA ASP A 159 -16.80 -18.46 10.23
C ASP A 159 -17.63 -17.82 11.34
N LEU A 160 -17.17 -16.68 11.89
CA LEU A 160 -17.89 -15.93 12.91
C LEU A 160 -19.24 -15.40 12.39
N TRP A 161 -19.33 -15.06 11.12
CA TRP A 161 -20.56 -14.59 10.48
C TRP A 161 -21.40 -15.71 9.88
N GLN A 162 -20.91 -16.96 9.90
CA GLN A 162 -21.56 -18.13 9.31
C GLN A 162 -21.89 -17.92 7.82
N LEU A 163 -21.02 -17.24 7.08
CA LEU A 163 -21.13 -17.11 5.63
C LEU A 163 -20.72 -18.43 4.96
N ASP A 164 -21.38 -18.78 3.86
CA ASP A 164 -20.97 -19.90 3.03
C ASP A 164 -19.89 -19.41 2.05
N TYR A 165 -18.66 -19.91 2.25
CA TYR A 165 -17.52 -19.65 1.38
C TYR A 165 -17.00 -20.95 0.73
N SER A 166 -17.85 -21.97 0.65
CA SER A 166 -17.46 -23.29 0.12
C SER A 166 -17.03 -23.24 -1.36
N SER A 167 -17.38 -22.18 -2.08
CA SER A 167 -16.88 -21.86 -3.42
C SER A 167 -15.36 -21.67 -3.47
N PHE A 168 -14.73 -21.20 -2.39
CA PHE A 168 -13.28 -21.01 -2.26
C PHE A 168 -12.55 -22.19 -1.62
N THR A 169 -13.30 -23.19 -1.11
CA THR A 169 -12.70 -24.39 -0.47
C THR A 169 -12.79 -25.64 -1.33
N LYS A 170 -13.50 -25.59 -2.46
CA LYS A 170 -13.57 -26.72 -3.41
C LYS A 170 -12.28 -26.73 -4.22
N ASP A 171 -11.66 -27.90 -4.32
CA ASP A 171 -10.32 -28.18 -4.88
C ASP A 171 -10.07 -27.74 -6.34
N ASP A 172 -11.01 -27.04 -6.98
CA ASP A 172 -11.00 -26.67 -8.40
C ASP A 172 -10.82 -25.16 -8.67
N TYR A 173 -10.72 -24.31 -7.65
CA TYR A 173 -10.50 -22.86 -7.83
C TYR A 173 -9.08 -22.41 -7.45
N TYR A 174 -8.42 -21.70 -8.36
CA TYR A 174 -7.09 -21.09 -8.18
C TYR A 174 -7.12 -19.74 -7.46
N GLU A 175 -8.31 -19.23 -7.11
CA GLU A 175 -8.48 -17.88 -6.53
C GLU A 175 -8.63 -17.97 -5.02
N SER A 176 -7.84 -17.17 -4.30
CA SER A 176 -7.92 -17.04 -2.84
C SER A 176 -8.95 -15.99 -2.44
N ILE A 177 -9.50 -16.10 -1.23
CA ILE A 177 -10.45 -15.11 -0.68
C ILE A 177 -9.75 -13.75 -0.54
N TRP A 178 -8.45 -13.76 -0.29
CA TRP A 178 -7.69 -12.53 -0.10
C TRP A 178 -7.50 -11.75 -1.40
N ASP A 179 -7.27 -12.43 -2.52
CA ASP A 179 -6.91 -11.80 -3.81
C ASP A 179 -8.13 -11.50 -4.69
N PHE A 180 -9.22 -12.26 -4.55
CA PHE A 180 -10.40 -12.17 -5.42
C PHE A 180 -10.92 -10.74 -5.61
N ASP A 181 -10.76 -10.16 -6.81
CA ASP A 181 -11.21 -8.79 -7.13
C ASP A 181 -10.69 -7.71 -6.15
N LEU A 182 -9.47 -7.92 -5.61
CA LEU A 182 -8.84 -6.93 -4.74
C LEU A 182 -8.22 -5.80 -5.58
N GLU A 183 -8.66 -4.56 -5.36
CA GLU A 183 -8.12 -3.36 -6.03
C GLU A 183 -6.75 -2.93 -5.46
N ILE A 184 -5.82 -3.88 -5.27
CA ILE A 184 -4.54 -3.66 -4.61
C ILE A 184 -3.72 -2.53 -5.26
N ASP A 185 -3.76 -2.45 -6.58
CA ASP A 185 -3.14 -1.38 -7.38
C ASP A 185 -3.65 0.01 -6.97
N SER A 186 -4.98 0.18 -6.94
CA SER A 186 -5.62 1.45 -6.58
C SER A 186 -5.26 1.86 -5.15
N PHE A 187 -5.33 0.91 -4.21
CA PHE A 187 -5.05 1.17 -2.81
C PHE A 187 -3.60 1.56 -2.57
N PHE A 188 -2.67 0.90 -3.25
CA PHE A 188 -1.25 1.21 -3.16
C PHE A 188 -0.92 2.56 -3.80
N LEU A 189 -1.49 2.89 -4.96
CA LEU A 189 -1.30 4.20 -5.60
C LEU A 189 -1.81 5.35 -4.72
N GLU A 190 -3.01 5.22 -4.15
CA GLU A 190 -3.54 6.21 -3.19
C GLU A 190 -2.61 6.41 -1.99
N PHE A 191 -2.07 5.31 -1.48
CA PHE A 191 -1.11 5.32 -0.38
C PHE A 191 0.19 6.05 -0.75
N MET A 192 0.71 5.79 -1.96
CA MET A 192 1.91 6.45 -2.48
C MET A 192 1.69 7.94 -2.72
N PHE A 193 0.58 8.35 -3.35
CA PHE A 193 0.29 9.77 -3.60
C PHE A 193 0.19 10.57 -2.29
N LYS A 194 -0.48 10.00 -1.29
CA LYS A 194 -0.60 10.63 0.03
C LYS A 194 0.78 10.88 0.63
N HIS A 195 1.60 9.84 0.71
CA HIS A 195 2.90 9.93 1.38
C HIS A 195 3.93 10.70 0.56
N TRP A 196 3.88 10.66 -0.78
CA TRP A 196 4.69 11.52 -1.64
C TRP A 196 4.45 13.00 -1.31
N SER A 197 3.18 13.44 -1.33
CA SER A 197 2.84 14.84 -1.03
C SER A 197 3.26 15.26 0.38
N GLU A 198 3.06 14.39 1.38
CA GLU A 198 3.50 14.62 2.76
C GLU A 198 5.01 14.81 2.86
N ILE A 199 5.79 13.87 2.30
CA ILE A 199 7.25 13.88 2.41
C ILE A 199 7.87 15.00 1.57
N LYS A 200 7.34 15.28 0.38
CA LYS A 200 7.79 16.40 -0.45
C LYS A 200 7.69 17.74 0.29
N LYS A 201 6.57 17.96 1.00
CA LYS A 201 6.38 19.13 1.88
C LYS A 201 7.34 19.12 3.06
N GLU A 202 7.51 17.99 3.74
CA GLU A 202 8.41 17.85 4.90
C GLU A 202 9.87 18.17 4.52
N THR A 203 10.29 17.77 3.33
CA THR A 203 11.67 17.91 2.84
C THR A 203 11.91 19.20 2.03
N ASN A 204 10.86 19.98 1.75
CA ASN A 204 10.90 21.14 0.85
C ASN A 204 11.58 20.80 -0.49
N SER A 205 11.22 19.65 -1.05
CA SER A 205 11.81 19.11 -2.27
C SER A 205 11.02 19.55 -3.50
N ASP A 206 11.73 19.96 -4.56
CA ASP A 206 11.14 20.29 -5.87
C ASP A 206 11.13 19.09 -6.83
N LEU A 207 11.52 17.90 -6.35
CA LEU A 207 11.64 16.70 -7.16
C LEU A 207 10.28 16.30 -7.77
N ILE A 208 10.26 16.05 -9.08
CA ILE A 208 9.09 15.53 -9.78
C ILE A 208 9.23 14.02 -9.90
N GLY A 209 8.18 13.29 -9.56
CA GLY A 209 8.17 11.84 -9.59
C GLY A 209 7.01 11.31 -10.41
N PHE A 210 7.28 10.26 -11.17
CA PHE A 210 6.27 9.49 -11.88
C PHE A 210 6.23 8.07 -11.33
N ILE A 211 5.06 7.46 -11.22
CA ILE A 211 4.90 6.07 -10.76
C ILE A 211 4.23 5.21 -11.82
N THR A 212 4.79 4.03 -12.09
CA THR A 212 4.31 3.09 -13.12
C THR A 212 4.27 1.66 -12.58
N TYR A 213 3.25 0.89 -12.97
CA TYR A 213 3.24 -0.55 -12.69
C TYR A 213 4.17 -1.30 -13.63
N ALA A 214 5.20 -1.97 -13.09
CA ALA A 214 6.36 -2.43 -13.84
C ALA A 214 6.06 -3.55 -14.86
N THR A 215 5.08 -4.41 -14.61
CA THR A 215 4.85 -5.63 -15.41
C THR A 215 3.78 -5.45 -16.50
N ARG A 216 2.81 -4.54 -16.32
CA ARG A 216 1.78 -4.27 -17.35
C ARG A 216 1.97 -2.95 -18.08
N GLY A 217 2.75 -2.00 -17.56
CA GLY A 217 3.14 -0.78 -18.29
C GLY A 217 1.98 0.08 -18.84
N LEU A 218 0.75 -0.16 -18.41
CA LEU A 218 -0.45 0.43 -19.02
C LEU A 218 -0.63 1.90 -18.63
N TYR A 219 -0.24 2.27 -17.40
CA TYR A 219 -0.49 3.61 -16.86
C TYR A 219 0.68 4.11 -16.02
N THR A 220 1.11 5.34 -16.31
CA THR A 220 2.06 6.11 -15.52
C THR A 220 1.30 7.27 -14.89
N TYR A 221 1.60 7.59 -13.63
CA TYR A 221 0.96 8.71 -12.94
C TYR A 221 1.99 9.70 -12.45
N ASP A 222 1.68 10.97 -12.58
CA ASP A 222 2.38 12.06 -11.91
C ASP A 222 2.09 12.00 -10.40
N LEU A 223 3.12 11.80 -9.58
CA LEU A 223 2.98 11.64 -8.12
C LEU A 223 2.51 12.93 -7.41
N ASP A 224 2.66 14.11 -8.02
CA ASP A 224 2.27 15.39 -7.43
C ASP A 224 0.78 15.69 -7.60
N ASN A 225 0.19 15.30 -8.73
CA ASN A 225 -1.20 15.65 -9.07
C ASN A 225 -2.09 14.47 -9.48
N LYS A 226 -1.56 13.24 -9.47
CA LYS A 226 -2.26 12.00 -9.81
C LYS A 226 -2.73 11.90 -11.25
N SER A 227 -2.29 12.80 -12.14
CA SER A 227 -2.67 12.77 -13.55
C SER A 227 -2.01 11.58 -14.23
N GLU A 228 -2.80 10.85 -15.01
CA GLU A 228 -2.29 9.81 -15.90
C GLU A 228 -1.46 10.45 -17.02
N VAL A 229 -0.26 9.91 -17.24
CA VAL A 229 0.64 10.19 -18.34
C VAL A 229 0.54 9.00 -19.29
N ARG A 230 -0.11 9.20 -20.44
CA ARG A 230 -0.25 8.16 -21.47
C ARG A 230 1.04 8.03 -22.28
N ASP A 231 1.31 6.82 -22.79
CA ASP A 231 2.38 6.51 -23.74
C ASP A 231 3.82 6.91 -23.33
N LEU A 232 4.46 6.09 -22.49
CA LEU A 232 5.79 6.30 -21.89
C LEU A 232 6.97 6.60 -22.85
N LYS A 233 6.89 6.30 -24.15
CA LYS A 233 8.03 6.55 -25.04
C LYS A 233 8.14 8.05 -25.37
N ASN A 234 9.01 8.75 -24.65
CA ASN A 234 9.37 10.16 -24.83
C ASN A 234 8.31 11.19 -24.39
N GLU A 235 7.32 10.81 -23.59
CA GLU A 235 6.23 11.73 -23.20
C GLU A 235 6.39 12.38 -21.83
N THR A 236 7.31 11.96 -20.96
CA THR A 236 7.47 12.61 -19.65
C THR A 236 7.89 14.06 -19.84
N LYS A 237 8.86 14.27 -20.74
CA LYS A 237 9.33 15.62 -21.09
C LYS A 237 8.22 16.45 -21.73
N LYS A 238 7.51 15.91 -22.71
CA LYS A 238 6.39 16.57 -23.40
C LYS A 238 5.24 16.91 -22.43
N TYR A 239 4.93 16.02 -21.50
CA TYR A 239 3.94 16.23 -20.44
C TYR A 239 4.33 17.41 -19.55
N LEU A 240 5.59 17.47 -19.11
CA LEU A 240 6.10 18.58 -18.30
C LEU A 240 6.13 19.90 -19.09
N GLU A 241 6.56 19.88 -20.35
CA GLU A 241 6.52 21.05 -21.23
C GLU A 241 5.09 21.57 -21.44
N ASN A 242 4.10 20.69 -21.62
CA ASN A 242 2.69 21.06 -21.71
C ASN A 242 2.14 21.69 -20.41
N LYS A 243 2.79 21.43 -19.27
CA LYS A 243 2.50 22.05 -17.97
C LYS A 243 3.34 23.32 -17.73
N ASN A 244 4.08 23.79 -18.73
CA ASN A 244 5.04 24.91 -18.65
C ASN A 244 6.19 24.66 -17.64
N ILE A 245 6.54 23.40 -17.41
CA ILE A 245 7.68 23.00 -16.57
C ILE A 245 8.85 22.70 -17.50
N TYR A 246 9.77 23.66 -17.61
CA TYR A 246 10.99 23.53 -18.42
C TYR A 246 12.17 23.21 -17.53
N LEU A 247 12.63 21.97 -17.58
CA LEU A 247 13.87 21.56 -16.93
C LEU A 247 15.00 21.64 -17.94
N LYS A 248 16.10 22.28 -17.57
CA LYS A 248 17.31 22.23 -18.41
C LYS A 248 17.75 20.77 -18.50
N ASN A 249 17.96 20.28 -19.72
CA ASN A 249 18.76 19.08 -19.91
C ASN A 249 20.14 19.40 -19.35
N GLU A 250 20.45 19.03 -18.11
CA GLU A 250 21.78 19.29 -17.54
C GLU A 250 22.86 18.38 -18.15
N LEU A 251 22.60 17.69 -19.26
CA LEU A 251 23.55 16.86 -19.99
C LEU A 251 23.69 17.41 -21.42
N SER A 252 24.41 18.53 -21.54
CA SER A 252 25.14 18.94 -22.74
C SER A 252 26.49 19.48 -22.32
#